data_AF-A0A4Q3T165-F1
#
_entry.id   AF-A0A4Q3T165-F1
#
_cell.length_a   1.000
_cell.length_b   1.000
_cell.length_c   1.000
_cell.angle_alpha   90.00
_cell.angle_beta   90.00
_cell.angle_gamma   90.00
#
_symmetry.space_group_name_H-M   'P 1'
#
loop_
_entity.id
_entity.type
_entity.pdbx_description
1 polymer ?
#
loop_
_entity_poly.entity_id
_entity_poly.type
_entity_poly.pdbx_seq_one_letter_code
_entity_poly.pdbx_strand_id
1 'polypeptide(L)' 'MQAPRLHSIRDQKLWLSHERGIYWEEEKALIVSDLHFGKTGHFRKSGIPVPQN' A
#
# COMPACT_ATOMS: atom_id res chain seq x y z
N MET A 1 -3.71 -11.80 -11.74
CA MET A 1 -4.04 -10.48 -11.17
C MET A 1 -5.54 -10.42 -10.96
N GLN A 2 -6.01 -10.07 -9.76
CA GLN A 2 -7.43 -9.81 -9.51
C GLN A 2 -7.74 -8.35 -9.82
N ALA A 3 -8.85 -8.09 -10.51
CA ALA A 3 -9.28 -6.74 -10.84
C ALA A 3 -9.55 -5.91 -9.55
N PRO A 4 -9.27 -4.60 -9.55
CA PRO A 4 -9.60 -3.75 -8.43
C PRO A 4 -11.12 -3.65 -8.23
N ARG A 5 -11.55 -3.56 -6.97
CA ARG A 5 -12.96 -3.43 -6.61
C ARG A 5 -13.32 -1.96 -6.41
N LEU A 6 -14.36 -1.49 -7.07
CA LEU A 6 -14.90 -0.14 -6.84
C LEU A 6 -15.65 -0.08 -5.51
N HIS A 7 -15.39 0.97 -4.73
CA HIS A 7 -16.13 1.33 -3.54
C HIS A 7 -16.47 2.82 -3.57
N SER A 8 -17.73 3.16 -3.33
CA SER A 8 -18.22 4.54 -3.37
C SER A 8 -18.56 5.04 -1.96
N ILE A 9 -17.92 6.13 -1.53
CA ILE A 9 -18.16 6.78 -0.24
C ILE A 9 -18.22 8.30 -0.45
N ARG A 10 -19.27 8.98 0.04
CA ARG A 10 -19.41 10.45 -0.06
C ARG A 10 -19.13 10.98 -1.48
N ASP A 11 -19.71 10.32 -2.47
CA ASP A 11 -19.54 10.61 -3.90
C ASP A 11 -18.10 10.50 -4.43
N GLN A 12 -17.20 9.83 -3.69
CA GLN A 12 -15.84 9.52 -4.13
C GLN A 12 -15.74 8.06 -4.59
N LYS A 13 -15.00 7.83 -5.67
CA LYS A 13 -14.72 6.49 -6.21
C LYS A 13 -13.34 6.03 -5.78
N LEU A 14 -13.32 4.98 -4.99
CA LEU A 14 -12.12 4.36 -4.46
C LEU A 14 -11.97 2.96 -5.06
N TRP A 15 -10.94 2.78 -5.87
CA TRP A 15 -10.58 1.50 -6.48
C TRP A 15 -9.61 0.74 -5.57
N LEU A 16 -10.12 -0.27 -4.87
CA LEU A 16 -9.38 -1.10 -3.93
C LEU A 16 -8.61 -2.19 -4.67
N SER A 17 -7.28 -2.18 -4.58
CA SER A 17 -6.41 -3.22 -5.13
C SER A 17 -6.06 -4.28 -4.09
N HIS A 18 -5.94 -5.53 -4.55
CA HIS A 18 -5.43 -6.66 -3.78
C HIS A 18 -3.96 -6.47 -3.36
N GLU A 19 -3.26 -5.54 -3.99
CA GLU A 19 -1.88 -5.15 -3.68
C GLU A 19 -1.78 -4.08 -2.58
N ARG A 20 -2.85 -3.91 -1.78
CA ARG A 20 -2.90 -2.99 -0.62
C ARG A 20 -2.74 -1.51 -0.99
N GLY A 21 -3.22 -1.14 -2.18
CA GLY A 21 -3.32 0.24 -2.64
C GLY A 21 -4.76 0.63 -2.96
N ILE A 22 -5.05 1.93 -2.90
CA ILE A 22 -6.34 2.49 -3.32
C ILE A 22 -6.08 3.58 -4.34
N TYR A 23 -6.68 3.46 -5.52
CA TYR A 23 -6.71 4.58 -6.47
C TYR A 23 -7.97 5.41 -6.25
N TRP A 24 -7.79 6.70 -5.98
CA TRP A 24 -8.87 7.67 -5.83
C TRP A 24 -9.04 8.43 -7.15
N GLU A 25 -10.16 8.18 -7.84
CA GLU A 25 -10.37 8.61 -9.22
C GLU A 25 -10.48 10.12 -9.36
N GLU A 26 -11.27 10.77 -8.50
CA GLU A 26 -11.54 12.21 -8.55
C GLU A 26 -10.28 13.05 -8.30
N GLU A 27 -9.44 12.62 -7.36
CA GLU A 27 -8.18 13.29 -7.01
C GLU A 27 -7.00 12.84 -7.87
N LYS A 28 -7.19 11.83 -8.74
CA LYS A 28 -6.13 11.18 -9.52
C LYS A 28 -4.94 10.78 -8.64
N ALA A 29 -5.25 10.24 -7.45
CA ALA A 29 -4.27 9.98 -6.41
C ALA A 29 -4.18 8.48 -6.09
N LEU A 30 -2.97 8.02 -5.78
CA LEU A 30 -2.73 6.69 -5.21
C LEU A 30 -2.52 6.81 -3.70
N ILE A 31 -3.34 6.11 -2.93
CA ILE A 31 -3.24 6.01 -1.48
C ILE A 31 -2.59 4.67 -1.15
N VAL A 32 -1.54 4.74 -0.33
CA VAL A 32 -0.82 3.60 0.23
C VAL A 32 -0.58 3.84 1.72
N SER A 33 -0.47 2.77 2.49
CA SER A 33 -0.20 2.84 3.93
C SER A 33 0.89 1.83 4.30
N ASP A 34 1.52 2.03 5.46
CA ASP A 34 2.42 1.05 6.06
C ASP A 34 3.56 0.58 5.14
N LEU A 35 4.14 1.51 4.38
CA LEU A 35 5.24 1.21 3.44
C LEU A 35 6.48 0.67 4.15
N HIS A 36 6.70 1.08 5.41
CA HIS A 36 7.81 0.62 6.24
C HIS A 36 9.19 0.75 5.57
N PHE A 37 9.39 1.83 4.80
CA PHE A 37 10.69 2.10 4.17
C PHE A 37 11.80 2.14 5.24
N GLY A 38 12.90 1.46 4.95
CA GLY A 38 14.05 1.39 5.85
C GLY A 38 13.90 0.45 7.06
N LYS A 39 12.72 -0.16 7.31
CA LYS A 39 12.51 -1.08 8.44
C LYS A 39 13.47 -2.29 8.40
N THR A 40 13.71 -2.84 7.21
CA THR A 40 14.73 -3.88 6.98
C THR A 40 16.13 -3.43 7.41
N GLY A 41 16.52 -2.20 7.06
CA GLY A 41 17.81 -1.64 7.45
C GLY A 41 17.91 -1.40 8.96
N HIS A 42 16.84 -0.88 9.57
CA HIS A 42 16.76 -0.73 11.02
C HIS A 42 16.93 -2.07 11.74
N PHE A 43 16.23 -3.12 11.31
CA PHE A 43 16.35 -4.45 11.91
C PHE A 43 17.77 -5.00 11.80
N ARG A 44 18.39 -4.91 10.63
CA ARG A 44 19.78 -5.33 10.43
C ARG A 44 20.74 -4.56 11.33
N LYS A 45 20.61 -3.24 11.43
CA LYS A 45 21.43 -2.40 12.33
C LYS A 45 21.26 -2.78 13.81
N SER A 46 20.07 -3.21 14.20
CA SER A 46 19.77 -3.70 15.55
C SER A 46 20.15 -5.18 15.79
N GLY A 47 20.81 -5.83 14.84
CA GLY A 47 21.22 -7.24 14.94
C GLY A 47 20.07 -8.24 14.79
N ILE A 48 18.90 -7.80 14.32
CA ILE A 48 17.75 -8.66 14.07
C ILE A 48 17.91 -9.27 12.67
N PRO A 49 17.95 -10.61 12.53
CA PRO A 49 18.06 -11.26 11.22
C PRO A 49 16.87 -10.91 10.32
N VAL A 50 17.15 -10.53 9.09
CA VAL A 50 16.13 -10.30 8.05
C VAL A 50 16.51 -11.13 6.82
N PRO A 51 15.58 -11.90 6.22
CA PRO A 51 15.84 -12.65 4.98
C PRO A 51 16.47 -11.78 3.88
N GLN A 52 17.29 -12.38 3.02
CA GLN A 52 17.95 -11.69 1.91
C GLN A 52 17.21 -11.81 0.57
N ASN A 53 16.14 -12.61 0.53
CA ASN A 53 15.35 -12.88 -0.67
C ASN A 53 14.77 -11.60 -1.28
#